data_AF-A0A3D9EDH0-F1
#
_entry.id   AF-A0A3D9EDH0-F1
#
_cell.length_a   1.000
_cell.length_b   1.000
_cell.length_c   1.000
_cell.angle_alpha   90.00
_cell.angle_beta   90.00
_cell.angle_gamma   90.00
#
_symmetry.space_group_name_H-M   'P 1'
#
loop_
_entity.id
_entity.type
_entity.pdbx_description
1 polymer ?
#
loop_
_entity_poly.entity_id
_entity_poly.type
_entity_poly.pdbx_seq_one_letter_code
_entity_poly.pdbx_strand_id
1 'polypeptide(L)'
;MKHRIDIVIDLETLGQGNNAPILSIGAVAVTGAGTATATAAIAGEFYSRVDLESAIARGAVPDSETIEWWWQQSPEARAEIDGSRDRDDIRAALVLFSAWLLQQSTPKADQDGYLADVERRIWGNSPSFDCIILGNAYRIGDNLVPWHHREERDLRTLLDLYPAAKLRDFEGIRHHALHDARHEAHQLIQALSVHALRLDCAKAEASRVASLEHSYQQPTDQQAR
;
A
#
# COMPACT_ATOMS: atom_id res chain seq x y z
N MET A 1 20.76 7.09 4.39
CA MET A 1 19.86 5.94 4.10
C MET A 1 18.77 6.45 3.17
N LYS A 2 18.33 5.68 2.17
CA LYS A 2 17.22 6.12 1.31
C LYS A 2 15.95 6.24 2.16
N HIS A 3 15.27 7.35 2.06
CA HIS A 3 13.99 7.54 2.75
C HIS A 3 12.98 6.64 2.04
N ARG A 4 12.33 5.72 2.75
CA ARG A 4 11.33 4.84 2.12
C ARG A 4 9.93 5.38 2.33
N ILE A 5 9.11 5.33 1.29
CA ILE A 5 7.68 5.58 1.35
C ILE A 5 6.91 4.41 0.75
N ASP A 6 5.94 3.92 1.50
CA ASP A 6 5.06 2.83 1.12
C ASP A 6 3.66 3.42 0.85
N ILE A 7 3.15 3.28 -0.37
CA ILE A 7 1.83 3.79 -0.79
C ILE A 7 0.89 2.61 -0.89
N VAL A 8 -0.13 2.55 -0.04
CA VAL A 8 -1.19 1.53 -0.10
C VAL A 8 -2.34 2.09 -0.91
N ILE A 9 -2.77 1.36 -1.93
CA ILE A 9 -3.86 1.73 -2.84
C ILE A 9 -4.96 0.68 -2.72
N ASP A 10 -6.19 1.15 -2.66
CA ASP A 10 -7.39 0.35 -2.78
C ASP A 10 -8.37 1.04 -3.74
N LEU A 11 -9.12 0.26 -4.51
CA LEU A 11 -10.09 0.75 -5.47
C LEU A 11 -11.47 0.13 -5.20
N GLU A 12 -12.49 0.96 -5.30
CA GLU A 12 -13.84 0.46 -5.55
C GLU A 12 -14.12 0.49 -7.06
N THR A 13 -14.67 -0.59 -7.59
CA THR A 13 -14.92 -0.74 -9.02
C THR A 13 -16.34 -1.24 -9.29
N LEU A 14 -16.80 -1.00 -10.51
CA LEU A 14 -18.03 -1.60 -11.04
C LEU A 14 -17.71 -2.77 -11.98
N GLY A 15 -16.69 -3.55 -11.64
CA GLY A 15 -16.37 -4.78 -12.32
C GLY A 15 -15.06 -5.41 -11.85
N GLN A 16 -14.81 -6.64 -12.26
CA GLN A 16 -13.61 -7.40 -11.89
C GLN A 16 -12.55 -7.48 -12.99
N GLY A 17 -12.93 -7.14 -14.23
CA GLY A 17 -12.01 -7.16 -15.36
C GLY A 17 -10.98 -6.03 -15.31
N ASN A 18 -9.87 -6.21 -16.03
CA ASN A 18 -8.80 -5.20 -16.08
C ASN A 18 -9.24 -3.81 -16.57
N ASN A 19 -10.37 -3.73 -17.29
CA ASN A 19 -10.96 -2.48 -17.78
C ASN A 19 -12.23 -2.09 -16.99
N ALA A 20 -12.37 -2.54 -15.74
CA ALA A 20 -13.51 -2.19 -14.91
C ALA A 20 -13.58 -0.67 -14.67
N PRO A 21 -14.80 -0.07 -14.63
CA PRO A 21 -14.95 1.31 -14.24
C PRO A 21 -14.57 1.49 -12.77
N ILE A 22 -13.73 2.48 -12.48
CA ILE A 22 -13.38 2.86 -11.12
C ILE A 22 -14.50 3.74 -10.56
N LEU A 23 -14.97 3.41 -9.36
CA LEU A 23 -15.96 4.17 -8.59
C LEU A 23 -15.28 5.14 -7.61
N SER A 24 -14.20 4.71 -6.97
CA SER A 24 -13.37 5.57 -6.14
C SER A 24 -11.93 5.05 -6.02
N ILE A 25 -11.01 5.98 -5.77
CA ILE A 25 -9.59 5.73 -5.57
C ILE A 25 -9.26 6.11 -4.13
N GLY A 26 -8.75 5.17 -3.34
CA GLY A 26 -8.23 5.40 -2.01
C GLY A 26 -6.73 5.14 -1.99
N ALA A 27 -5.97 6.01 -1.32
CA ALA A 27 -4.56 5.72 -1.05
C ALA A 27 -4.06 6.29 0.26
N VAL A 28 -3.11 5.59 0.87
CA VAL A 28 -2.47 5.96 2.13
C VAL A 28 -0.96 5.86 1.98
N ALA A 29 -0.25 6.93 2.34
CA ALA A 29 1.19 6.98 2.38
C ALA A 29 1.70 6.64 3.78
N VAL A 30 2.65 5.71 3.88
CA VAL A 30 3.26 5.25 5.12
C VAL A 30 4.78 5.50 5.05
N THR A 31 5.33 6.03 6.13
CA THR A 31 6.77 6.21 6.31
C THR A 31 7.27 5.46 7.55
N GLY A 32 8.56 5.13 7.59
CA GLY A 32 9.19 4.53 8.78
C GLY A 32 8.83 3.08 9.08
N ALA A 33 7.97 2.42 8.30
CA ALA A 33 7.60 1.03 8.54
C ALA A 33 8.80 0.08 8.35
N GLY A 34 8.92 -0.95 9.19
CA GLY A 34 9.95 -1.99 9.05
C GLY A 34 11.40 -1.50 9.13
N THR A 35 11.64 -0.32 9.72
CA THR A 35 12.99 0.13 10.09
C THR A 35 13.12 0.08 11.60
N ALA A 36 14.26 -0.39 12.12
CA ALA A 36 14.45 -0.56 13.56
C ALA A 36 14.52 0.79 14.31
N THR A 37 14.80 1.89 13.60
CA THR A 37 15.11 3.20 14.20
C THR A 37 14.03 4.24 13.98
N ALA A 38 13.01 3.99 13.16
CA ALA A 38 11.94 4.96 12.91
C ALA A 38 10.59 4.40 13.35
N THR A 39 9.73 5.28 13.86
CA THR A 39 8.34 4.94 14.14
C THR A 39 7.54 5.03 12.84
N ALA A 40 6.77 3.98 12.54
CA ALA A 40 5.88 3.99 11.39
C ALA A 40 4.79 5.05 11.55
N ALA A 41 4.51 5.82 10.50
CA ALA A 41 3.49 6.86 10.51
C ALA A 41 2.74 6.94 9.18
N ILE A 42 1.44 7.18 9.26
CA ILE A 42 0.64 7.64 8.12
C ILE A 42 1.06 9.08 7.80
N ALA A 43 1.62 9.29 6.62
CA ALA A 43 2.18 10.55 6.17
C ALA A 43 1.24 11.36 5.28
N GLY A 44 0.24 10.71 4.69
CA GLY A 44 -0.71 11.35 3.79
C GLY A 44 -1.80 10.39 3.35
N GLU A 45 -2.91 10.95 2.93
CA GLU A 45 -4.08 10.23 2.47
C GLU A 45 -4.63 10.88 1.21
N PHE A 46 -5.19 10.07 0.33
CA PHE A 46 -5.83 10.50 -0.90
C PHE A 46 -7.16 9.77 -1.06
N TYR A 47 -8.16 10.52 -1.49
CA TYR A 47 -9.45 9.96 -1.82
C TYR A 47 -10.13 10.78 -2.91
N SER A 48 -10.66 10.11 -3.93
CA SER A 48 -11.47 10.72 -4.97
C SER A 48 -12.56 9.74 -5.38
N ARG A 49 -13.81 10.24 -5.42
CA ARG A 49 -14.92 9.53 -6.07
C ARG A 49 -14.88 9.87 -7.54
N VAL A 50 -15.09 8.86 -8.37
CA VAL A 50 -15.03 8.97 -9.81
C VAL A 50 -16.44 8.95 -10.39
N ASP A 51 -16.67 9.81 -11.37
CA ASP A 51 -17.86 9.77 -12.20
C ASP A 51 -17.82 8.55 -13.12
N LEU A 52 -18.78 7.65 -12.93
CA LEU A 52 -18.88 6.40 -13.67
C LEU A 52 -19.09 6.65 -15.17
N GLU A 53 -19.88 7.66 -15.53
CA GLU A 53 -20.14 8.00 -16.93
C GLU A 53 -18.84 8.39 -17.63
N SER A 54 -18.00 9.18 -16.98
CA SER A 54 -16.69 9.55 -17.50
C SER A 54 -15.78 8.34 -17.79
N ALA A 55 -15.79 7.31 -16.94
CA ALA A 55 -14.99 6.10 -17.15
C ALA A 55 -15.54 5.26 -18.32
N ILE A 56 -16.86 5.05 -18.36
CA ILE A 56 -17.52 4.27 -19.42
C ILE A 56 -17.37 4.95 -20.78
N ALA A 57 -17.50 6.27 -20.84
CA ALA A 57 -17.30 7.05 -22.07
C ALA A 57 -15.87 6.91 -22.66
N ARG A 58 -14.91 6.42 -21.86
CA ARG A 58 -13.52 6.15 -22.25
C ARG A 58 -13.22 4.65 -22.42
N GLY A 59 -14.24 3.80 -22.45
CA GLY A 59 -14.12 2.38 -22.77
C GLY A 59 -13.95 1.45 -21.57
N ALA A 60 -14.18 1.94 -20.34
CA ALA A 60 -14.35 1.06 -19.19
C ALA A 60 -15.64 0.24 -19.32
N VAL A 61 -15.62 -1.03 -18.87
CA VAL A 61 -16.71 -1.99 -19.09
C VAL A 61 -17.16 -2.57 -17.75
N PRO A 62 -18.39 -2.24 -17.28
CA PRO A 62 -18.91 -2.84 -16.06
C PRO A 62 -19.33 -4.30 -16.26
N ASP A 63 -19.47 -5.04 -15.16
CA ASP A 63 -20.11 -6.36 -15.17
C ASP A 63 -21.34 -6.41 -14.26
N SER A 64 -22.32 -7.23 -14.66
CA SER A 64 -23.61 -7.33 -13.97
C SER A 64 -23.50 -7.92 -12.57
N GLU A 65 -22.56 -8.85 -12.36
CA GLU A 65 -22.35 -9.48 -11.06
C GLU A 65 -21.89 -8.46 -10.01
N THR A 66 -20.97 -7.57 -10.37
CA THR A 66 -20.50 -6.51 -9.48
C THR A 66 -21.60 -5.47 -9.23
N ILE A 67 -22.44 -5.17 -10.22
CA ILE A 67 -23.63 -4.32 -10.03
C ILE A 67 -24.58 -4.95 -9.00
N GLU A 68 -24.95 -6.23 -9.18
CA GLU A 68 -25.84 -6.92 -8.25
C GLU A 68 -25.24 -7.02 -6.83
N TRP A 69 -23.92 -7.19 -6.75
CA TRP A 69 -23.19 -7.19 -5.49
C TRP A 69 -23.27 -5.82 -4.78
N TRP A 70 -23.14 -4.70 -5.51
CA TRP A 70 -23.29 -3.35 -4.94
C TRP A 70 -24.67 -3.12 -4.34
N TRP A 71 -25.73 -3.66 -4.94
CA TRP A 71 -27.09 -3.55 -4.41
C TRP A 71 -27.28 -4.21 -3.04
N GLN A 72 -26.44 -5.17 -2.71
CA GLN A 72 -26.47 -5.90 -1.44
C GLN A 72 -25.67 -5.19 -0.33
N GLN A 73 -24.88 -4.15 -0.67
CA GLN A 73 -24.06 -3.44 0.30
C GLN A 73 -24.87 -2.48 1.18
N SER A 74 -24.25 -2.04 2.27
CA SER A 74 -24.88 -1.09 3.19
C SER A 74 -25.21 0.23 2.49
N PRO A 75 -26.19 1.01 2.97
CA PRO A 75 -26.48 2.34 2.43
C PRO A 75 -25.25 3.25 2.38
N GLU A 76 -24.39 3.16 3.39
CA GLU A 76 -23.16 3.96 3.48
C GLU A 76 -22.14 3.57 2.40
N ALA A 77 -21.97 2.27 2.13
CA ALA A 77 -21.12 1.80 1.04
C ALA A 77 -21.70 2.18 -0.33
N ARG A 78 -23.03 2.03 -0.51
CA ARG A 78 -23.70 2.39 -1.77
C ARG A 78 -23.61 3.87 -2.12
N ALA A 79 -23.27 4.75 -1.18
CA ALA A 79 -22.96 6.15 -1.47
C ALA A 79 -21.78 6.32 -2.45
N GLU A 80 -20.93 5.29 -2.60
CA GLU A 80 -19.88 5.26 -3.62
C GLU A 80 -20.41 5.14 -5.05
N ILE A 81 -21.65 4.65 -5.27
CA ILE A 81 -22.21 4.39 -6.61
C ILE A 81 -23.57 5.05 -6.88
N ASP A 82 -24.33 5.45 -5.85
CA ASP A 82 -25.71 5.91 -5.98
C ASP A 82 -25.92 7.33 -6.57
N GLY A 83 -24.85 8.00 -6.97
CA GLY A 83 -24.90 9.38 -7.50
C GLY A 83 -25.24 10.46 -6.47
N SER A 84 -25.32 10.16 -5.16
CA SER A 84 -25.70 11.12 -4.12
C SER A 84 -24.59 12.08 -3.67
N ARG A 85 -23.35 11.85 -4.13
CA ARG A 85 -22.13 12.59 -3.74
C ARG A 85 -21.46 13.19 -4.97
N ASP A 86 -20.70 14.27 -4.74
CA ASP A 86 -19.85 14.87 -5.76
C ASP A 86 -18.78 13.88 -6.25
N ARG A 87 -18.46 13.97 -7.53
CA ARG A 87 -17.58 13.06 -8.26
C ARG A 87 -16.69 13.84 -9.21
N ASP A 88 -15.44 13.39 -9.31
CA ASP A 88 -14.48 13.90 -10.28
C ASP A 88 -14.61 13.13 -11.60
N ASP A 89 -14.41 13.81 -12.73
CA ASP A 89 -14.15 13.11 -14.00
C ASP A 89 -12.90 12.23 -13.83
N ILE A 90 -12.91 11.02 -14.40
CA ILE A 90 -11.80 10.07 -14.28
C ILE A 90 -10.44 10.69 -14.63
N ARG A 91 -10.35 11.58 -15.63
CA ARG A 91 -9.07 12.25 -15.95
C ARG A 91 -8.63 13.20 -14.84
N ALA A 92 -9.57 13.94 -14.23
CA ALA A 92 -9.27 14.82 -13.12
C ALA A 92 -8.80 14.01 -11.89
N ALA A 93 -9.51 12.94 -11.54
CA ALA A 93 -9.14 12.04 -10.45
C ALA A 93 -7.72 11.47 -10.62
N LEU A 94 -7.38 11.01 -11.83
CA LEU A 94 -6.05 10.47 -12.16
C LEU A 94 -4.95 11.54 -12.08
N VAL A 95 -5.22 12.77 -12.52
CA VAL A 95 -4.26 13.88 -12.40
C VAL A 95 -4.04 14.26 -10.94
N LEU A 96 -5.11 14.33 -10.16
CA LEU A 96 -5.05 14.61 -8.72
C LEU A 96 -4.27 13.52 -7.97
N PHE A 97 -4.52 12.25 -8.29
CA PHE A 97 -3.78 11.12 -7.71
C PHE A 97 -2.29 11.17 -8.08
N SER A 98 -1.96 11.41 -9.36
CA SER A 98 -0.57 11.58 -9.80
C SER A 98 0.15 12.71 -9.07
N ALA A 99 -0.51 13.85 -8.91
CA ALA A 99 0.04 15.00 -8.21
C ALA A 99 0.28 14.70 -6.72
N TRP A 100 -0.69 14.07 -6.07
CA TRP A 100 -0.55 13.63 -4.68
C TRP A 100 0.60 12.64 -4.52
N LEU A 101 0.69 11.63 -5.40
CA LEU A 101 1.74 10.61 -5.37
C LEU A 101 3.14 11.24 -5.51
N LEU A 102 3.28 12.21 -6.42
CA LEU A 102 4.53 12.95 -6.60
C LEU A 102 4.91 13.74 -5.35
N GLN A 103 3.96 14.40 -4.70
CA GLN A 103 4.20 15.11 -3.43
C GLN A 103 4.70 14.19 -2.33
N GLN A 104 4.15 12.97 -2.24
CA GLN A 104 4.61 11.97 -1.28
C GLN A 104 6.04 11.50 -1.57
N SER A 105 6.39 11.44 -2.85
CA SER A 105 7.65 10.86 -3.34
C SER A 105 8.79 11.88 -3.51
N THR A 106 8.52 13.16 -3.24
CA THR A 106 9.50 14.23 -3.46
C THR A 106 10.63 14.13 -2.44
N PRO A 107 11.91 14.19 -2.86
CA PRO A 107 13.05 14.22 -1.94
C PRO A 107 12.87 15.30 -0.88
N LYS A 108 12.97 14.90 0.40
CA LYS A 108 12.94 15.82 1.54
C LYS A 108 14.37 16.01 2.06
N ALA A 109 14.63 17.19 2.60
CA ALA A 109 15.88 17.44 3.31
C ALA A 109 15.95 16.48 4.51
N ASP A 110 17.07 15.78 4.63
CA ASP A 110 17.38 15.04 5.85
C ASP A 110 17.79 16.00 6.98
N GLN A 111 18.08 15.42 8.14
CA GLN A 111 18.50 16.14 9.35
C GLN A 111 19.79 16.96 9.17
N ASP A 112 20.57 16.70 8.11
CA ASP A 112 21.78 17.43 7.75
C ASP A 112 21.56 18.42 6.58
N GLY A 113 20.33 18.53 6.09
CA GLY A 113 19.93 19.45 5.02
C GLY A 113 20.14 18.93 3.60
N TYR A 114 20.53 17.67 3.41
CA TYR A 114 20.74 17.06 2.09
C TYR A 114 19.45 16.44 1.54
N LEU A 115 19.24 16.50 0.22
CA LEU A 115 18.12 15.80 -0.43
C LEU A 115 18.39 14.29 -0.41
N ALA A 116 17.55 13.53 0.29
CA ALA A 116 17.64 12.08 0.32
C ALA A 116 16.83 11.46 -0.83
N ASP A 117 17.42 10.50 -1.54
CA ASP A 117 16.70 9.62 -2.46
C ASP A 117 15.50 8.97 -1.75
N VAL A 118 14.33 9.04 -2.37
CA VAL A 118 13.12 8.39 -1.89
C VAL A 118 12.91 7.07 -2.62
N GLU A 119 12.94 5.95 -1.90
CA GLU A 119 12.48 4.66 -2.43
C GLU A 119 10.97 4.58 -2.24
N ARG A 120 10.21 4.50 -3.34
CA ARG A 120 8.77 4.29 -3.31
C ARG A 120 8.40 2.83 -3.57
N ARG A 121 7.38 2.37 -2.85
CA ARG A 121 6.72 1.08 -3.08
C ARG A 121 5.22 1.32 -3.19
N ILE A 122 4.60 0.69 -4.18
CA ILE A 122 3.16 0.73 -4.39
C ILE A 122 2.59 -0.61 -3.95
N TRP A 123 1.68 -0.60 -2.99
CA TRP A 123 1.05 -1.78 -2.42
C TRP A 123 -0.41 -1.78 -2.85
N GLY A 124 -0.86 -2.90 -3.43
CA GLY A 124 -2.28 -3.24 -3.47
C GLY A 124 -2.51 -4.49 -2.64
N ASN A 125 -3.74 -4.68 -2.16
CA ASN A 125 -4.14 -5.96 -1.58
C ASN A 125 -3.83 -7.10 -2.54
N SER A 126 -4.12 -6.87 -3.82
CA SER A 126 -3.57 -7.62 -4.94
C SER A 126 -3.20 -6.65 -6.06
N PRO A 127 -1.91 -6.41 -6.36
CA PRO A 127 -1.51 -5.48 -7.43
C PRO A 127 -2.01 -5.93 -8.81
N SER A 128 -2.23 -7.23 -9.01
CA SER A 128 -2.89 -7.74 -10.22
C SER A 128 -4.36 -7.31 -10.37
N PHE A 129 -4.95 -6.71 -9.35
CA PHE A 129 -6.26 -6.09 -9.39
C PHE A 129 -6.11 -4.56 -9.40
N ASP A 130 -5.71 -3.96 -8.27
CA ASP A 130 -5.73 -2.50 -8.07
C ASP A 130 -4.78 -1.77 -9.04
N CYS A 131 -3.52 -2.23 -9.13
CA CYS A 131 -2.51 -1.57 -9.97
C CYS A 131 -2.80 -1.76 -11.46
N ILE A 132 -3.32 -2.94 -11.86
CA ILE A 132 -3.69 -3.21 -13.25
C ILE A 132 -4.89 -2.35 -13.69
N ILE A 133 -5.95 -2.30 -12.89
CA ILE A 133 -7.16 -1.52 -13.20
C ILE A 133 -6.82 -0.02 -13.23
N LEU A 134 -6.13 0.49 -12.21
CA LEU A 134 -5.71 1.89 -12.19
C LEU A 134 -4.76 2.22 -13.35
N GLY A 135 -3.82 1.32 -13.66
CA GLY A 135 -2.92 1.46 -14.80
C GLY A 135 -3.65 1.48 -16.15
N ASN A 136 -4.74 0.73 -16.30
CA ASN A 136 -5.61 0.80 -17.47
C ASN A 136 -6.40 2.11 -17.52
N ALA A 137 -6.93 2.58 -16.39
CA ALA A 137 -7.61 3.87 -16.29
C ALA A 137 -6.71 5.02 -16.76
N TYR A 138 -5.42 5.01 -16.39
CA TYR A 138 -4.41 5.94 -16.91
C TYR A 138 -4.30 5.87 -18.44
N ARG A 139 -4.18 4.67 -19.02
CA ARG A 139 -4.03 4.48 -20.48
C ARG A 139 -5.26 4.96 -21.26
N ILE A 140 -6.47 4.62 -20.82
CA ILE A 140 -7.72 5.06 -21.50
C ILE A 140 -7.98 6.56 -21.30
N GLY A 141 -7.37 7.16 -20.27
CA GLY A 141 -7.39 8.60 -20.02
C GLY A 141 -6.30 9.39 -20.75
N ASP A 142 -5.53 8.74 -21.63
CA ASP A 142 -4.35 9.31 -22.34
C ASP A 142 -3.26 9.84 -21.39
N ASN A 143 -3.13 9.24 -20.20
CA ASN A 143 -2.16 9.61 -19.18
C ASN A 143 -1.09 8.51 -18.97
N LEU A 144 0.11 8.92 -18.56
CA LEU A 144 1.15 7.98 -18.15
C LEU A 144 0.92 7.52 -16.70
N VAL A 145 1.13 6.22 -16.46
CA VAL A 145 1.13 5.66 -15.10
C VAL A 145 2.29 6.29 -14.31
N PRO A 146 2.06 6.89 -13.13
CA PRO A 146 3.07 7.64 -12.40
C PRO A 146 4.05 6.77 -11.58
N TRP A 147 4.03 5.45 -11.79
CA TRP A 147 4.97 4.49 -11.22
C TRP A 147 5.40 3.44 -12.25
N HIS A 148 6.53 2.80 -11.97
CA HIS A 148 7.06 1.69 -12.73
C HIS A 148 6.61 0.36 -12.10
N HIS A 149 6.31 -0.67 -12.91
CA HIS A 149 5.82 -1.98 -12.43
C HIS A 149 6.72 -2.65 -11.37
N ARG A 150 8.02 -2.33 -11.33
CA ARG A 150 8.96 -2.84 -10.30
C ARG A 150 8.74 -2.24 -8.91
N GLU A 151 7.95 -1.19 -8.80
CA GLU A 151 7.59 -0.56 -7.53
C GLU A 151 6.42 -1.29 -6.84
N GLU A 152 5.68 -2.12 -7.58
CA GLU A 152 4.48 -2.80 -7.11
C GLU A 152 4.81 -3.94 -6.12
N ARG A 153 3.96 -4.09 -5.10
CA ARG A 153 4.08 -5.06 -4.02
C ARG A 153 2.71 -5.64 -3.72
N ASP A 154 2.71 -6.91 -3.34
CA ASP A 154 1.52 -7.67 -3.02
C ASP A 154 1.37 -7.78 -1.50
N LEU A 155 0.33 -7.12 -0.95
CA LEU A 155 0.08 -7.12 0.47
C LEU A 155 -0.42 -8.49 0.95
N ARG A 156 -1.27 -9.21 0.20
CA ARG A 156 -1.72 -10.57 0.57
C ARG A 156 -0.56 -11.51 0.82
N THR A 157 0.44 -11.49 -0.05
CA THR A 157 1.67 -12.28 0.07
C THR A 157 2.39 -11.95 1.38
N LEU A 158 2.50 -10.66 1.72
CA LEU A 158 3.10 -10.24 2.99
C LEU A 158 2.27 -10.73 4.18
N LEU A 159 0.95 -10.58 4.14
CA LEU A 159 0.06 -10.97 5.24
C LEU A 159 -0.04 -12.49 5.41
N ASP A 160 0.21 -13.28 4.37
CA ASP A 160 0.31 -14.73 4.49
C ASP A 160 1.60 -15.18 5.17
N LEU A 161 2.69 -14.43 5.01
CA LEU A 161 3.93 -14.63 5.78
C LEU A 161 3.81 -14.16 7.24
N TYR A 162 2.97 -13.15 7.49
CA TYR A 162 2.78 -12.52 8.80
C TYR A 162 1.30 -12.42 9.19
N PRO A 163 0.59 -13.56 9.40
CA PRO A 163 -0.86 -13.57 9.63
C PRO A 163 -1.30 -12.83 10.89
N ALA A 164 -0.42 -12.65 11.88
CA ALA A 164 -0.69 -11.83 13.06
C ALA A 164 -1.03 -10.36 12.72
N ALA A 165 -0.65 -9.88 11.54
CA ALA A 165 -1.01 -8.55 11.07
C ALA A 165 -2.50 -8.41 10.69
N LYS A 166 -3.22 -9.52 10.48
CA LYS A 166 -4.65 -9.53 10.15
C LYS A 166 -5.57 -9.40 11.38
N LEU A 167 -5.02 -9.38 12.61
CA LEU A 167 -5.79 -9.43 13.86
C LEU A 167 -6.45 -8.10 14.28
N ARG A 168 -6.38 -7.06 13.46
CA ARG A 168 -6.97 -5.76 13.77
C ARG A 168 -8.42 -5.71 13.31
N ASP A 169 -9.28 -5.09 14.11
CA ASP A 169 -10.63 -4.74 13.69
C ASP A 169 -10.61 -3.70 12.56
N PHE A 170 -11.64 -3.77 11.73
CA PHE A 170 -11.85 -2.79 10.66
C PHE A 170 -12.44 -1.50 11.23
N GLU A 171 -11.87 -0.36 10.84
CA GLU A 171 -12.33 0.97 11.26
C GLU A 171 -12.86 1.74 10.04
N GLY A 172 -14.12 2.17 10.11
CA GLY A 172 -14.79 2.92 9.04
C GLY A 172 -15.87 2.10 8.33
N ILE A 173 -16.16 2.50 7.09
CA ILE A 173 -17.14 1.86 6.20
C ILE A 173 -16.39 0.90 5.28
N ARG A 174 -16.77 -0.39 5.29
CA ARG A 174 -16.26 -1.36 4.31
C ARG A 174 -16.76 -0.99 2.92
N HIS A 175 -15.93 -1.24 1.91
CA HIS A 175 -16.23 -0.89 0.52
C HIS A 175 -16.22 0.63 0.30
N HIS A 176 -15.27 1.29 0.97
CA HIS A 176 -14.96 2.69 0.79
C HIS A 176 -13.45 2.77 0.68
N ALA A 177 -12.96 3.00 -0.54
CA ALA A 177 -11.55 2.83 -0.90
C ALA A 177 -10.53 3.41 0.09
N LEU A 178 -10.77 4.60 0.66
CA LEU A 178 -9.84 5.17 1.66
C LEU A 178 -9.87 4.42 3.01
N HIS A 179 -11.02 3.94 3.46
CA HIS A 179 -11.12 3.18 4.71
C HIS A 179 -10.45 1.82 4.58
N ASP A 180 -10.67 1.16 3.44
CA ASP A 180 -10.00 -0.09 3.09
C ASP A 180 -8.48 0.12 2.97
N ALA A 181 -8.02 1.14 2.22
CA ALA A 181 -6.60 1.49 2.13
C ALA A 181 -5.95 1.82 3.50
N ARG A 182 -6.68 2.48 4.42
CA ARG A 182 -6.21 2.73 5.80
C ARG A 182 -6.06 1.43 6.58
N HIS A 183 -7.05 0.56 6.51
CA HIS A 183 -7.00 -0.73 7.18
C HIS A 183 -5.80 -1.55 6.69
N GLU A 184 -5.61 -1.60 5.38
CA GLU A 184 -4.49 -2.28 4.73
C GLU A 184 -3.13 -1.64 5.05
N ALA A 185 -3.05 -0.31 5.15
CA ALA A 185 -1.85 0.38 5.61
C ALA A 185 -1.47 0.00 7.06
N HIS A 186 -2.45 -0.15 7.95
CA HIS A 186 -2.19 -0.65 9.30
C HIS A 186 -1.70 -2.10 9.29
N GLN A 187 -2.28 -2.95 8.45
CA GLN A 187 -1.82 -4.33 8.28
C GLN A 187 -0.37 -4.38 7.74
N LEU A 188 -0.03 -3.53 6.76
CA LEU A 188 1.33 -3.38 6.25
C LEU A 188 2.32 -2.97 7.35
N ILE A 189 1.98 -1.94 8.14
CA ILE A 189 2.81 -1.46 9.26
C ILE A 189 3.06 -2.60 10.25
N GLN A 190 2.02 -3.34 10.61
CA GLN A 190 2.12 -4.44 11.57
C GLN A 190 2.98 -5.58 11.02
N ALA A 191 2.76 -5.99 9.77
CA ALA A 191 3.53 -7.06 9.13
C ALA A 191 5.01 -6.71 9.02
N LEU A 192 5.34 -5.49 8.60
CA LEU A 192 6.72 -5.02 8.50
C LEU A 192 7.38 -4.88 9.88
N SER A 193 6.64 -4.50 10.91
CA SER A 193 7.14 -4.46 12.30
C SER A 193 7.48 -5.87 12.78
N VAL A 194 6.61 -6.85 12.56
CA VAL A 194 6.87 -8.27 12.91
C VAL A 194 8.09 -8.80 12.14
N HIS A 195 8.21 -8.47 10.85
CA HIS A 195 9.37 -8.86 10.04
C HIS A 195 10.67 -8.26 10.59
N ALA A 196 10.70 -6.97 10.91
CA ALA A 196 11.88 -6.30 11.46
C ALA A 196 12.32 -6.93 12.79
N LEU A 197 11.37 -7.19 13.71
CA LEU A 197 11.65 -7.88 14.96
C LEU A 197 12.25 -9.27 14.75
N ARG A 198 11.72 -10.05 13.80
CA ARG A 198 12.28 -11.38 13.45
C ARG A 198 13.72 -11.27 12.94
N LEU A 199 14.02 -10.28 12.10
CA LEU A 199 15.38 -10.06 11.61
C LEU A 199 16.34 -9.68 12.74
N ASP A 200 15.91 -8.84 13.68
CA ASP A 200 16.76 -8.43 14.79
C ASP A 200 17.00 -9.58 15.78
N CYS A 201 15.98 -10.39 16.07
CA CYS A 201 16.15 -11.64 16.82
C CYS A 201 17.12 -12.61 16.12
N ALA A 202 16.99 -12.79 14.80
CA ALA A 202 17.86 -13.68 14.04
C ALA A 202 19.33 -13.20 14.06
N LYS A 203 19.57 -11.89 13.94
CA LYS A 203 20.92 -11.31 14.05
C LYS A 203 21.50 -11.52 15.44
N ALA A 204 20.73 -11.25 16.49
CA ALA A 204 21.17 -11.42 17.87
C ALA A 204 21.55 -12.88 18.16
N GLU A 205 20.76 -13.82 17.67
CA GLU A 205 21.04 -15.25 17.82
C GLU A 205 22.29 -15.66 17.04
N ALA A 206 22.46 -15.19 15.80
CA ALA A 206 23.67 -15.45 15.02
C ALA A 206 24.94 -14.92 15.72
N SER A 207 24.88 -13.71 16.29
CA SER A 207 25.99 -13.15 17.07
C SER A 207 26.28 -13.96 18.35
N ARG A 208 25.25 -14.47 19.02
CA ARG A 208 25.39 -15.32 20.21
C ARG A 208 26.08 -16.64 19.86
N VAL A 209 25.67 -17.29 18.77
CA VAL A 209 26.28 -18.54 18.28
C VAL A 209 27.75 -18.33 17.90
N ALA A 210 28.06 -17.29 17.13
CA ALA A 210 29.44 -16.98 16.75
C ALA A 210 30.35 -16.72 17.97
N SER A 211 29.82 -16.05 19.01
CA SER A 211 30.56 -15.79 20.25
C SER A 211 30.86 -17.09 21.03
N LEU A 212 29.90 -18.03 21.04
CA LEU A 212 30.09 -19.34 21.66
C LEU A 212 31.13 -20.17 20.91
N GLU A 213 31.04 -20.25 19.58
CA GLU A 213 32.02 -20.97 18.75
C GLU A 213 33.44 -20.43 18.93
N HIS A 214 33.60 -19.11 19.01
CA HIS A 214 34.89 -18.49 19.29
C HIS A 214 35.43 -18.87 20.69
N SER A 215 34.56 -18.95 21.70
CA SER A 215 34.96 -19.37 23.05
C SER A 215 35.37 -20.85 23.15
N TYR A 216 34.79 -21.73 22.31
CA TYR A 216 35.15 -23.16 22.25
C TYR A 216 36.46 -23.42 21.50
N GLN A 217 36.88 -22.54 20.60
CA GLN A 217 38.11 -22.70 19.81
C GLN A 217 39.37 -22.13 20.51
N GLN A 218 39.22 -21.40 21.62
CA GLN A 218 40.34 -20.95 22.44
C GLN A 218 40.77 -22.12 23.36
N PRO A 219 42.01 -22.64 23.25
CA PRO A 219 42.48 -23.65 24.18
C PRO A 219 42.46 -23.09 25.60
N THR A 220 41.95 -23.87 26.55
CA THR A 220 42.08 -23.57 27.98
C THR A 220 43.56 -23.68 28.37
N ASP A 221 44.34 -22.62 28.17
CA ASP A 221 45.71 -22.46 28.68
C ASP A 221 45.71 -22.19 30.19
N GLN A 222 44.99 -23.04 30.93
CA GLN A 222 45.05 -23.11 32.39
C GLN A 222 45.14 -24.57 32.82
N GLN A 223 46.21 -25.25 32.41
CA GLN A 223 46.74 -26.42 33.13
C GLN A 223 48.15 -26.80 32.63
N ALA A 224 49.14 -26.00 33.00
CA ALA A 224 50.51 -26.49 33.15
C ALA A 224 51.16 -25.71 34.31
N ARG A 225 51.12 -26.33 35.49
CA ARG A 225 51.98 -26.01 36.63
C ARG A 225 53.36 -26.59 36.40
#